data_AF-A0AAU3JM18-F1
#
_entry.id   AF-A0AAU3JM18-F1
#
_cell.length_a   1.000
_cell.length_b   1.000
_cell.length_c   1.000
_cell.angle_alpha   90.00
_cell.angle_beta   90.00
_cell.angle_gamma   90.00
#
_symmetry.space_group_name_H-M   'P 1'
#
loop_
_entity.id
_entity.type
_entity.pdbx_description
1 polymer ?
#
loop_
_entity_poly.entity_id
_entity_poly.type
_entity_poly.pdbx_seq_one_letter_code
_entity_poly.pdbx_strand_id
1 'polypeptide(L)'
;MIVELAPGFLTWGDVDPARRFFDSASAPQVVRSLGPARRVPSRPDIPLGDPVMSAWSSGEGQPWADAMSHALAERYGRWTAGWRWAHDEGDFDGGPVGNWCCPRDSITTPQETLARVVAALCEWREWLESLAGWFDAYPLNLAEVDDQRMLWERAARNLIVQVTDRTGCGSGWHGHCRQVLTWFLSRWNVAPDVAEKLVDEAIGGRFESWTGPDLALVEDVAERLSLSLRPDHAERAGGLAQDHLERWLALRETVPWHEAPDGGGGEPVFPSRDGAVEDIRAFDGAIDPARVEGLLAALELLRADAARGARLDFELLRRWQQHVLGSERLPPFRELPAFAKGGRERYGIGPDTRARLDACLAESARNAERSLPLTARAARAYLDVCFFHPFDDGNARSAFLALVFVLAREGVALDGVSLLRRVTFQADERQDALTLTRYVDIHLAETRRNTASLGS
;
A
#
# COMPACT_ATOMS: atom_id res chain seq x y z
N MET A 1 3.13 4.87 -7.07
CA MET A 1 3.43 4.11 -5.85
C MET A 1 2.15 3.63 -5.20
N ILE A 2 1.87 2.33 -5.21
CA ILE A 2 0.88 1.72 -4.32
C ILE A 2 1.49 1.72 -2.92
N VAL A 3 0.95 2.51 -1.99
CA VAL A 3 1.50 2.66 -0.63
C VAL A 3 1.66 1.31 0.09
N GLU A 4 0.77 0.35 -0.14
CA GLU A 4 0.90 -1.00 0.44
C GLU A 4 2.09 -1.83 -0.05
N LEU A 5 2.65 -1.48 -1.21
CA LEU A 5 3.84 -2.10 -1.78
C LEU A 5 5.12 -1.33 -1.46
N ALA A 6 5.05 -0.26 -0.65
CA ALA A 6 6.25 0.38 -0.16
C ALA A 6 6.88 -0.50 0.95
N PRO A 7 8.18 -0.79 0.87
CA PRO A 7 8.84 -1.73 1.76
C PRO A 7 8.94 -1.24 3.21
N GLY A 8 8.87 0.09 3.41
CA GLY A 8 8.78 0.72 4.74
C GLY A 8 7.58 0.27 5.58
N PHE A 9 6.55 -0.32 4.97
CA PHE A 9 5.36 -0.82 5.67
C PHE A 9 5.34 -2.33 5.91
N LEU A 10 6.42 -3.05 5.61
CA LEU A 10 6.52 -4.49 5.86
C LEU A 10 6.68 -4.75 7.36
N THR A 11 5.89 -5.69 7.89
CA THR A 11 6.04 -6.19 9.27
C THR A 11 6.92 -7.44 9.28
N TRP A 12 7.46 -7.82 10.45
CA TRP A 12 8.20 -9.07 10.56
C TRP A 12 7.35 -10.28 10.13
N GLY A 13 6.06 -10.29 10.46
CA GLY A 13 5.14 -11.36 10.03
C GLY A 13 4.95 -11.46 8.52
N ASP A 14 5.14 -10.36 7.78
CA ASP A 14 5.13 -10.36 6.32
C ASP A 14 6.39 -11.03 5.77
N VAL A 15 7.55 -10.65 6.31
CA VAL A 15 8.90 -10.95 5.76
C VAL A 15 9.61 -12.15 6.37
N ASP A 16 9.09 -12.72 7.47
CA ASP A 16 9.67 -13.87 8.15
C ASP A 16 9.94 -15.03 7.17
N PRO A 17 11.22 -15.35 6.88
CA PRO A 17 11.59 -16.39 5.93
C PRO A 17 11.02 -17.76 6.28
N ALA A 18 10.81 -18.05 7.57
CA ALA A 18 10.26 -19.34 8.03
C ALA A 18 8.79 -19.52 7.63
N ARG A 19 8.07 -18.42 7.37
CA ARG A 19 6.65 -18.41 6.99
C ARG A 19 6.43 -18.33 5.47
N ARG A 20 7.50 -18.23 4.70
CA ARG A 20 7.48 -17.93 3.26
C ARG A 20 8.45 -18.86 2.54
N PHE A 21 7.93 -19.92 1.93
CA PHE A 21 8.74 -20.76 1.05
C PHE A 21 9.16 -19.98 -0.20
N PHE A 22 10.44 -20.01 -0.53
CA PHE A 22 10.99 -19.41 -1.74
C PHE A 22 12.14 -20.27 -2.26
N ASP A 23 12.09 -20.61 -3.55
CA ASP A 23 13.16 -21.31 -4.25
C ASP A 23 13.81 -20.35 -5.25
N SER A 24 15.03 -19.90 -4.93
CA SER A 24 15.81 -18.96 -5.73
C SER A 24 16.15 -19.53 -7.12
N ALA A 25 16.25 -20.86 -7.27
CA ALA A 25 16.52 -21.48 -8.56
C ALA A 25 15.33 -21.37 -9.53
N SER A 26 14.10 -21.39 -9.00
CA SER A 26 12.87 -21.20 -9.79
C SER A 26 12.55 -19.74 -10.11
N ALA A 27 13.13 -18.78 -9.36
CA ALA A 27 12.80 -17.36 -9.47
C ALA A 27 12.92 -16.79 -10.90
N PRO A 28 13.98 -17.10 -11.70
CA PRO A 28 14.07 -16.64 -13.09
C PRO A 28 12.92 -17.10 -13.98
N GLN A 29 12.42 -18.32 -13.79
CA GLN A 29 11.30 -18.84 -14.58
C GLN A 29 9.99 -18.15 -14.17
N VAL A 30 9.78 -18.02 -12.85
CA VAL A 30 8.56 -17.38 -12.33
C VAL A 30 8.49 -15.92 -12.72
N VAL A 31 9.57 -15.14 -12.55
CA VAL A 31 9.59 -13.71 -12.94
C VAL A 31 9.24 -13.54 -14.41
N ARG A 32 9.80 -14.36 -15.31
CA ARG A 32 9.48 -14.33 -16.75
C ARG A 32 8.02 -14.72 -17.07
N SER A 33 7.38 -15.48 -16.19
CA SER A 33 5.97 -15.89 -16.37
C SER A 33 4.97 -14.80 -15.96
N LEU A 34 5.39 -13.82 -15.14
CA LEU A 34 4.54 -12.73 -14.68
C LEU A 34 4.13 -11.82 -15.84
N GLY A 35 2.92 -11.27 -15.80
CA GLY A 35 2.41 -10.37 -16.84
C GLY A 35 3.34 -9.19 -17.16
N PRO A 36 3.87 -8.45 -16.16
CA PRO A 36 4.77 -7.32 -16.39
C PRO A 36 6.04 -7.70 -17.16
N ALA A 37 6.49 -8.95 -17.09
CA ALA A 37 7.67 -9.40 -17.82
C ALA A 37 7.50 -9.42 -19.33
N ARG A 38 6.26 -9.44 -19.83
CA ARG A 38 5.94 -9.38 -21.27
C ARG A 38 5.93 -7.94 -21.80
N ARG A 39 5.99 -6.94 -20.91
CA ARG A 39 5.79 -5.52 -21.22
C ARG A 39 6.88 -4.65 -20.60
N VAL A 40 8.12 -5.13 -20.57
CA VAL A 40 9.25 -4.31 -20.10
C VAL A 40 9.36 -3.08 -21.01
N PRO A 41 9.29 -1.85 -20.46
CA PRO A 41 9.32 -0.64 -21.27
C PRO A 41 10.69 -0.43 -21.89
N SER A 42 10.71 0.15 -23.10
CA SER A 42 11.94 0.49 -23.80
C SER A 42 12.46 1.83 -23.28
N ARG A 43 13.64 1.82 -22.66
CA ARG A 43 14.29 3.05 -22.21
C ARG A 43 14.66 3.94 -23.42
N PRO A 44 14.36 5.25 -23.39
CA PRO A 44 14.77 6.16 -24.46
C PRO A 44 16.29 6.31 -24.50
N ASP A 45 16.85 6.39 -25.71
CA ASP A 45 18.27 6.61 -25.96
C ASP A 45 18.62 8.11 -25.87
N ILE A 46 18.56 8.64 -24.65
CA ILE A 46 18.82 10.05 -24.32
C ILE A 46 19.70 10.15 -23.07
N PRO A 47 20.42 11.27 -22.88
CA PRO A 47 21.21 11.50 -21.66
C PRO A 47 20.37 11.46 -20.38
N LEU A 48 20.94 10.95 -19.29
CA LEU A 48 20.23 10.79 -18.01
C LEU A 48 19.73 12.11 -17.40
N GLY A 49 20.43 13.22 -17.65
CA GLY A 49 20.05 14.55 -17.17
C GLY A 49 18.97 15.22 -18.02
N ASP A 50 18.54 14.60 -19.12
CA ASP A 50 17.49 15.14 -19.97
C ASP A 50 16.11 15.05 -19.26
N PRO A 51 15.32 16.13 -19.19
CA PRO A 51 13.98 16.10 -18.60
C PRO A 51 13.06 15.01 -19.18
N VAL A 52 13.26 14.62 -20.44
CA VAL A 52 12.50 13.52 -21.07
C VAL A 52 12.78 12.19 -20.39
N MET A 53 14.00 11.95 -19.88
CA MET A 53 14.34 10.74 -19.14
C MET A 53 13.58 10.67 -17.81
N SER A 54 13.50 11.80 -17.09
CA SER A 54 12.72 11.89 -15.86
C SER A 54 11.22 11.70 -16.11
N ALA A 55 10.69 12.30 -17.19
CA ALA A 55 9.30 12.11 -17.60
C ALA A 55 9.00 10.65 -17.95
N TRP A 56 9.88 9.98 -18.70
CA TRP A 56 9.75 8.57 -19.03
C TRP A 56 9.84 7.67 -17.79
N SER A 57 10.81 7.93 -16.89
CA SER A 57 10.96 7.16 -15.66
C SER A 57 9.70 7.22 -14.80
N SER A 58 9.08 8.40 -14.67
CA SER A 58 7.83 8.58 -13.91
C SER A 58 6.59 8.06 -14.65
N GLY A 59 6.55 8.16 -15.98
CA GLY A 59 5.38 7.84 -16.81
C GLY A 59 5.28 6.38 -17.25
N GLU A 60 6.40 5.68 -17.41
CA GLU A 60 6.45 4.31 -17.93
C GLU A 60 7.24 3.38 -17.00
N GLY A 61 8.44 3.79 -16.58
CA GLY A 61 9.34 2.96 -15.78
C GLY A 61 8.77 2.62 -14.40
N GLN A 62 8.35 3.63 -13.64
CA GLN A 62 7.80 3.46 -12.30
C GLN A 62 6.46 2.69 -12.31
N PRO A 63 5.49 2.97 -13.20
CA PRO A 63 4.29 2.15 -13.32
C PRO A 63 4.58 0.68 -13.63
N TRP A 64 5.55 0.38 -14.51
CA TRP A 64 5.96 -0.99 -14.78
C TRP A 64 6.57 -1.66 -13.53
N ALA A 65 7.45 -0.96 -12.82
CA ALA A 65 8.07 -1.48 -11.61
C ALA A 65 7.04 -1.70 -10.48
N ASP A 66 6.04 -0.84 -10.36
CA ASP A 66 4.91 -1.00 -9.42
C ASP A 66 4.07 -2.23 -9.78
N ALA A 67 3.80 -2.45 -11.08
CA ALA A 67 3.10 -3.65 -11.55
C ALA A 67 3.91 -4.93 -11.30
N MET A 68 5.24 -4.89 -11.49
CA MET A 68 6.12 -6.01 -11.18
C MET A 68 6.12 -6.34 -9.68
N SER A 69 6.23 -5.33 -8.80
CA SER A 69 6.10 -5.53 -7.35
C SER A 69 4.77 -6.17 -6.97
N HIS A 70 3.67 -5.73 -7.58
CA HIS A 70 2.34 -6.29 -7.31
C HIS A 70 2.25 -7.75 -7.74
N ALA A 71 2.68 -8.08 -8.96
CA ALA A 71 2.66 -9.45 -9.47
C ALA A 71 3.57 -10.40 -8.65
N LEU A 72 4.71 -9.92 -8.16
CA LEU A 72 5.56 -10.65 -7.23
C LEU A 72 4.87 -10.89 -5.90
N ALA A 73 4.20 -9.87 -5.35
CA ALA A 73 3.49 -9.97 -4.08
C ALA A 73 2.29 -10.92 -4.15
N GLU A 74 1.56 -10.94 -5.26
CA GLU A 74 0.50 -11.93 -5.53
C GLU A 74 1.07 -13.35 -5.60
N ARG A 75 2.25 -13.51 -6.20
CA ARG A 75 2.86 -14.83 -6.43
C ARG A 75 3.54 -15.43 -5.20
N TYR A 76 4.33 -14.63 -4.49
CA TYR A 76 5.21 -15.08 -3.41
C TYR A 76 4.82 -14.52 -2.04
N GLY A 77 3.86 -13.61 -1.99
CA GLY A 77 3.45 -12.90 -0.80
C GLY A 77 4.12 -11.52 -0.67
N ARG A 78 3.55 -10.70 0.21
CA ARG A 78 3.88 -9.28 0.39
C ARG A 78 5.37 -8.99 0.64
N TRP A 79 6.12 -9.94 1.22
CA TRP A 79 7.55 -9.77 1.51
C TRP A 79 8.35 -9.34 0.28
N THR A 80 7.94 -9.73 -0.93
CA THR A 80 8.67 -9.38 -2.15
C THR A 80 8.71 -7.90 -2.42
N ALA A 81 7.83 -7.07 -1.83
CA ALA A 81 7.82 -5.62 -2.00
C ALA A 81 9.19 -4.96 -1.69
N GLY A 82 10.03 -5.60 -0.87
CA GLY A 82 11.39 -5.16 -0.56
C GLY A 82 12.40 -5.25 -1.72
N TRP A 83 12.09 -5.92 -2.83
CA TRP A 83 13.03 -6.11 -3.94
C TRP A 83 13.50 -4.80 -4.59
N ARG A 84 12.75 -3.70 -4.45
CA ARG A 84 13.10 -2.37 -4.98
C ARG A 84 13.66 -1.44 -3.91
N TRP A 85 13.87 -1.91 -2.68
CA TRP A 85 14.39 -1.07 -1.62
C TRP A 85 15.89 -0.86 -1.80
N ALA A 86 16.18 0.00 -2.77
CA ALA A 86 17.49 0.29 -3.27
C ALA A 86 18.33 1.06 -2.25
N HIS A 87 19.64 0.90 -2.33
CA HIS A 87 20.59 1.78 -1.65
C HIS A 87 20.39 3.25 -2.03
N ASP A 88 20.76 4.12 -1.08
CA ASP A 88 20.84 5.57 -1.26
C ASP A 88 19.56 6.13 -1.88
N GLU A 89 19.65 7.17 -2.72
CA GLU A 89 18.50 7.85 -3.35
C GLU A 89 17.80 7.02 -4.46
N GLY A 90 17.85 5.69 -4.38
CA GLY A 90 17.11 4.79 -5.26
C GLY A 90 15.60 4.80 -5.00
N ASP A 91 14.88 3.87 -5.64
CA ASP A 91 13.41 3.83 -5.77
C ASP A 91 12.62 4.11 -4.47
N PHE A 92 13.05 3.53 -3.35
CA PHE A 92 12.42 3.69 -2.02
C PHE A 92 13.34 4.27 -0.95
N ASP A 93 14.52 4.74 -1.35
CA ASP A 93 15.55 5.35 -0.51
C ASP A 93 16.10 4.48 0.66
N GLY A 94 17.42 4.33 0.73
CA GLY A 94 18.13 3.81 1.91
C GLY A 94 17.90 2.35 2.29
N GLY A 95 17.49 1.54 1.33
CA GLY A 95 17.30 0.12 1.53
C GLY A 95 18.57 -0.72 1.34
N PRO A 96 18.48 -2.03 1.59
CA PRO A 96 19.62 -2.93 1.55
C PRO A 96 19.83 -3.62 0.19
N VAL A 97 19.14 -3.23 -0.89
CA VAL A 97 19.21 -3.93 -2.19
C VAL A 97 20.11 -3.16 -3.16
N GLY A 98 21.17 -3.80 -3.67
CA GLY A 98 22.12 -3.21 -4.63
C GLY A 98 21.88 -3.57 -6.09
N ASN A 99 21.17 -4.66 -6.37
CA ASN A 99 20.89 -5.08 -7.76
C ASN A 99 19.77 -4.26 -8.44
N TRP A 100 19.12 -3.36 -7.71
CA TRP A 100 18.14 -2.40 -8.22
C TRP A 100 18.45 -1.01 -7.67
N CYS A 101 18.43 0.01 -8.53
CA CYS A 101 18.57 1.42 -8.14
C CYS A 101 17.21 2.12 -8.27
N CYS A 102 16.85 2.55 -9.47
CA CYS A 102 15.55 3.12 -9.79
C CYS A 102 15.15 2.73 -11.23
N PRO A 103 13.90 2.98 -11.67
CA PRO A 103 13.46 2.64 -13.02
C PRO A 103 14.35 3.24 -14.12
N ARG A 104 14.79 4.50 -13.96
CA ARG A 104 15.70 5.19 -14.88
C ARG A 104 16.99 4.41 -15.15
N ASP A 105 17.63 3.92 -14.08
CA ASP A 105 18.98 3.37 -14.14
C ASP A 105 18.99 1.84 -14.29
N SER A 106 17.89 1.18 -13.91
CA SER A 106 17.82 -0.29 -13.85
C SER A 106 17.11 -0.92 -15.06
N ILE A 107 16.21 -0.18 -15.72
CA ILE A 107 15.51 -0.64 -16.93
C ILE A 107 16.39 -0.37 -18.15
N THR A 108 16.76 -1.45 -18.85
CA THR A 108 17.55 -1.41 -20.09
C THR A 108 16.89 -2.24 -21.17
N THR A 109 17.38 -3.44 -21.44
CA THR A 109 16.73 -4.42 -22.31
C THR A 109 15.79 -5.31 -21.49
N PRO A 110 14.76 -5.95 -22.09
CA PRO A 110 13.88 -6.86 -21.35
C PRO A 110 14.64 -7.96 -20.59
N GLN A 111 15.65 -8.55 -21.21
CA GLN A 111 16.42 -9.65 -20.62
C GLN A 111 17.25 -9.19 -19.42
N GLU A 112 17.99 -8.09 -19.55
CA GLU A 112 18.79 -7.53 -18.46
C GLU A 112 17.92 -7.00 -17.33
N THR A 113 16.81 -6.34 -17.66
CA THR A 113 15.89 -5.80 -16.67
C THR A 113 15.31 -6.93 -15.82
N LEU A 114 14.82 -8.01 -16.44
CA LEU A 114 14.30 -9.16 -15.70
C LEU A 114 15.37 -9.90 -14.91
N ALA A 115 16.61 -9.96 -15.41
CA ALA A 115 17.74 -10.49 -14.64
C ALA A 115 18.02 -9.66 -13.38
N ARG A 116 17.96 -8.32 -13.47
CA ARG A 116 18.08 -7.43 -12.31
C ARG A 116 16.94 -7.62 -11.31
N VAL A 117 15.68 -7.76 -11.77
CA VAL A 117 14.54 -8.05 -10.88
C VAL A 117 14.78 -9.34 -10.08
N VAL A 118 15.25 -10.41 -10.75
CA VAL A 118 15.55 -11.69 -10.09
C VAL A 118 16.69 -11.53 -9.08
N ALA A 119 17.79 -10.88 -9.48
CA ALA A 119 18.93 -10.67 -8.61
C ALA A 119 18.55 -9.86 -7.36
N ALA A 120 17.80 -8.77 -7.54
CA ALA A 120 17.31 -7.93 -6.46
C ALA A 120 16.32 -8.65 -5.52
N LEU A 121 15.44 -9.50 -6.06
CA LEU A 121 14.54 -10.33 -5.26
C LEU A 121 15.29 -11.38 -4.42
N CYS A 122 16.27 -12.05 -5.01
CA CYS A 122 17.11 -13.02 -4.30
C CYS A 122 17.98 -12.35 -3.24
N GLU A 123 18.57 -11.20 -3.57
CA GLU A 123 19.36 -10.38 -2.64
C GLU A 123 18.52 -9.92 -1.44
N TRP A 124 17.29 -9.45 -1.69
CA TRP A 124 16.36 -9.12 -0.62
C TRP A 124 16.03 -10.33 0.26
N ARG A 125 15.82 -11.51 -0.36
CA ARG A 125 15.57 -12.75 0.39
C ARG A 125 16.75 -13.14 1.27
N GLU A 126 17.96 -13.12 0.73
CA GLU A 126 19.20 -13.44 1.46
C GLU A 126 19.40 -12.51 2.67
N TRP A 127 19.09 -11.22 2.50
CA TRP A 127 19.11 -10.26 3.60
C TRP A 127 18.11 -10.63 4.71
N LEU A 128 16.87 -10.99 4.36
CA LEU A 128 15.86 -11.42 5.33
C LEU A 128 16.25 -12.70 6.07
N GLU A 129 16.86 -13.67 5.38
CA GLU A 129 17.36 -14.91 5.97
C GLU A 129 18.55 -14.66 6.92
N SER A 130 19.45 -13.74 6.55
CA SER A 130 20.52 -13.27 7.43
C SER A 130 19.95 -12.63 8.71
N LEU A 131 18.97 -11.72 8.57
CA LEU A 131 18.31 -11.10 9.72
C LEU A 131 17.62 -12.12 10.63
N ALA A 132 16.92 -13.11 10.07
CA ALA A 132 16.32 -14.18 10.85
C ALA A 132 17.38 -14.94 11.68
N GLY A 133 18.52 -15.27 11.06
CA GLY A 133 19.65 -15.90 11.75
C GLY A 133 20.22 -15.02 12.87
N TRP A 134 20.34 -13.71 12.64
CA TRP A 134 20.71 -12.75 13.68
C TRP A 134 19.67 -12.72 14.80
N PHE A 135 18.38 -12.67 14.51
CA PHE A 135 17.33 -12.62 15.52
C PHE A 135 17.36 -13.88 16.40
N ASP A 136 17.48 -15.06 15.81
CA ASP A 136 17.53 -16.33 16.52
C ASP A 136 18.83 -16.50 17.35
N ALA A 137 19.93 -15.82 16.98
CA ALA A 137 21.16 -15.80 17.76
C ALA A 137 21.05 -14.99 19.07
N TYR A 138 20.03 -14.13 19.20
CA TYR A 138 19.73 -13.35 20.40
C TYR A 138 18.29 -13.63 20.85
N PRO A 139 18.01 -14.83 21.40
CA PRO A 139 16.69 -15.15 21.89
C PRO A 139 16.31 -14.33 23.11
N LEU A 140 15.08 -13.83 23.15
CA LEU A 140 14.63 -12.91 24.19
C LEU A 140 13.36 -13.42 24.89
N ASN A 141 13.33 -13.24 26.21
CA ASN A 141 12.17 -13.46 27.05
C ASN A 141 11.84 -12.17 27.82
N LEU A 142 10.73 -11.52 27.48
CA LEU A 142 10.29 -10.28 28.14
C LEU A 142 10.04 -10.44 29.64
N ALA A 143 9.69 -11.65 30.10
CA ALA A 143 9.52 -11.93 31.53
C ALA A 143 10.85 -11.85 32.31
N GLU A 144 11.98 -11.99 31.64
CA GLU A 144 13.34 -11.99 32.20
C GLU A 144 14.14 -10.78 31.68
N VAL A 145 13.47 -9.72 31.23
CA VAL A 145 14.11 -8.58 30.56
C VAL A 145 15.21 -7.92 31.41
N ASP A 146 15.04 -7.89 32.73
CA ASP A 146 16.02 -7.32 33.65
C ASP A 146 17.31 -8.15 33.70
N ASP A 147 17.20 -9.48 33.69
CA ASP A 147 18.34 -10.41 33.70
C ASP A 147 19.01 -10.52 32.32
N GLN A 148 18.25 -10.28 31.25
CA GLN A 148 18.73 -10.38 29.86
C GLN A 148 19.24 -9.05 29.28
N ARG A 149 19.22 -7.95 30.04
CA ARG A 149 19.47 -6.58 29.55
C ARG A 149 20.74 -6.42 28.68
N MET A 150 21.85 -7.01 29.11
CA MET A 150 23.11 -6.99 28.33
C MET A 150 23.00 -7.73 26.99
N LEU A 151 22.19 -8.78 26.92
CA LEU A 151 21.92 -9.51 25.67
C LEU A 151 21.10 -8.66 24.70
N TRP A 152 20.09 -7.94 25.20
CA TRP A 152 19.26 -7.02 24.41
C TRP A 152 20.08 -5.87 23.83
N GLU A 153 20.92 -5.23 24.66
CA GLU A 153 21.83 -4.16 24.22
C GLU A 153 22.79 -4.67 23.13
N ARG A 154 23.41 -5.84 23.36
CA ARG A 154 24.31 -6.46 22.38
C ARG A 154 23.60 -6.78 21.07
N ALA A 155 22.36 -7.27 21.13
CA ALA A 155 21.56 -7.57 19.95
C ALA A 155 21.27 -6.30 19.15
N ALA A 156 20.75 -5.25 19.81
CA ALA A 156 20.45 -3.97 19.18
C ALA A 156 21.70 -3.34 18.54
N ARG A 157 22.84 -3.30 19.25
CA ARG A 157 24.11 -2.83 18.71
C ARG A 157 24.51 -3.59 17.46
N ASN A 158 24.50 -4.92 17.52
CA ASN A 158 24.95 -5.74 16.40
C ASN A 158 24.02 -5.60 15.19
N LEU A 159 22.71 -5.50 15.39
CA LEU A 159 21.75 -5.24 14.32
C LEU A 159 21.98 -3.88 13.67
N ILE A 160 22.21 -2.82 14.45
CA ILE A 160 22.56 -1.49 13.90
C ILE A 160 23.79 -1.60 13.01
N VAL A 161 24.85 -2.27 13.48
CA VAL A 161 26.08 -2.48 12.69
C VAL A 161 25.82 -3.26 11.40
N GLN A 162 25.00 -4.32 11.46
CA GLN A 162 24.64 -5.07 10.26
C GLN A 162 23.89 -4.20 9.24
N VAL A 163 22.98 -3.33 9.70
CA VAL A 163 22.28 -2.41 8.79
C VAL A 163 23.23 -1.36 8.22
N THR A 164 24.12 -0.78 9.02
CA THR A 164 25.08 0.22 8.54
C THR A 164 26.02 -0.37 7.50
N ASP A 165 26.55 -1.57 7.75
CA ASP A 165 27.42 -2.29 6.82
C ASP A 165 26.66 -2.64 5.54
N ARG A 166 25.42 -3.11 5.69
CA ARG A 166 24.62 -3.54 4.55
C ARG A 166 24.20 -2.39 3.66
N THR A 167 23.87 -1.23 4.21
CA THR A 167 23.34 -0.08 3.46
C THR A 167 24.41 0.91 3.03
N GLY A 168 25.60 0.86 3.63
CA GLY A 168 26.67 1.84 3.39
C GLY A 168 26.41 3.21 4.04
N CYS A 169 25.38 3.31 4.89
CA CYS A 169 24.97 4.56 5.55
C CYS A 169 24.64 5.72 4.61
N GLY A 170 24.19 5.46 3.38
CA GLY A 170 23.85 6.51 2.43
C GLY A 170 22.53 7.22 2.74
N SER A 171 21.80 7.70 1.74
CA SER A 171 20.49 8.32 2.02
C SER A 171 19.53 7.33 2.70
N GLY A 172 18.66 7.80 3.59
CA GLY A 172 17.52 7.05 4.13
C GLY A 172 17.81 5.82 5.02
N TRP A 173 19.07 5.39 5.18
CA TRP A 173 19.44 4.10 5.80
C TRP A 173 18.88 3.88 7.20
N HIS A 174 18.75 4.95 7.97
CA HIS A 174 18.25 4.92 9.34
C HIS A 174 16.76 4.55 9.40
N GLY A 175 16.00 4.77 8.33
CA GLY A 175 14.63 4.27 8.20
C GLY A 175 14.56 2.74 8.18
N HIS A 176 15.46 2.10 7.41
CA HIS A 176 15.59 0.64 7.41
C HIS A 176 16.13 0.12 8.76
N CYS A 177 17.07 0.83 9.37
CA CYS A 177 17.59 0.49 10.71
C CYS A 177 16.47 0.47 11.76
N ARG A 178 15.62 1.50 11.78
CA ARG A 178 14.42 1.55 12.63
C ARG A 178 13.54 0.32 12.38
N GLN A 179 13.27 0.00 11.12
CA GLN A 179 12.41 -1.13 10.77
C GLN A 179 12.98 -2.48 11.24
N VAL A 180 14.29 -2.72 11.07
CA VAL A 180 14.95 -3.95 11.52
C VAL A 180 14.89 -4.10 13.03
N LEU A 181 15.11 -3.02 13.79
CA LEU A 181 14.99 -3.05 15.25
C LEU A 181 13.54 -3.34 15.67
N THR A 182 12.56 -2.71 15.04
CA THR A 182 11.13 -3.00 15.28
C THR A 182 10.80 -4.46 14.99
N TRP A 183 11.30 -5.02 13.88
CA TRP A 183 11.13 -6.44 13.55
C TRP A 183 11.74 -7.39 14.57
N PHE A 184 12.93 -7.06 15.07
CA PHE A 184 13.58 -7.83 16.12
C PHE A 184 12.70 -7.89 17.38
N LEU A 185 12.17 -6.73 17.81
CA LEU A 185 11.25 -6.68 18.95
C LEU A 185 9.97 -7.49 18.70
N SER A 186 9.37 -7.37 17.50
CA SER A 186 8.17 -8.13 17.11
C SER A 186 8.41 -9.65 17.08
N ARG A 187 9.58 -10.11 16.63
CA ARG A 187 9.97 -11.54 16.64
C ARG A 187 9.94 -12.15 18.05
N TRP A 188 10.11 -11.32 19.07
CA TRP A 188 10.09 -11.70 20.49
C TRP A 188 8.85 -11.21 21.23
N ASN A 189 7.75 -11.02 20.50
CA ASN A 189 6.40 -10.73 21.01
C ASN A 189 6.24 -9.38 21.70
N VAL A 190 7.08 -8.38 21.41
CA VAL A 190 6.75 -6.99 21.73
C VAL A 190 5.68 -6.51 20.75
N ALA A 191 4.60 -5.90 21.27
CA ALA A 191 3.53 -5.37 20.43
C ALA A 191 4.08 -4.38 19.38
N PRO A 192 3.66 -4.44 18.10
CA PRO A 192 4.27 -3.65 17.03
C PRO A 192 4.28 -2.13 17.26
N ASP A 193 3.19 -1.58 17.79
CA ASP A 193 3.04 -0.15 18.11
C ASP A 193 3.98 0.28 19.25
N VAL A 194 4.15 -0.59 20.25
CA VAL A 194 5.10 -0.38 21.35
C VAL A 194 6.53 -0.49 20.82
N ALA A 195 6.83 -1.48 19.98
CA ALA A 195 8.15 -1.68 19.39
C ALA A 195 8.58 -0.45 18.57
N GLU A 196 7.71 0.04 17.69
CA GLU A 196 7.96 1.24 16.89
C GLU A 196 8.24 2.46 17.79
N LYS A 197 7.38 2.70 18.78
CA LYS A 197 7.56 3.81 19.73
C LYS A 197 8.88 3.74 20.49
N LEU A 198 9.27 2.56 20.98
CA LEU A 198 10.52 2.37 21.73
C LEU A 198 11.75 2.63 20.85
N VAL A 199 11.73 2.15 19.60
CA VAL A 199 12.80 2.37 18.64
C VAL A 199 12.90 3.85 18.27
N ASP A 200 11.77 4.51 18.07
CA ASP A 200 11.69 5.93 17.74
C ASP A 200 12.22 6.81 18.87
N GLU A 201 11.87 6.50 20.12
CA GLU A 201 12.38 7.18 21.31
C GLU A 201 13.88 6.94 21.51
N ALA A 202 14.38 5.74 21.20
CA ALA A 202 15.80 5.41 21.34
C ALA A 202 16.67 6.11 20.27
N ILE A 203 16.23 6.10 19.01
CA ILE A 203 16.96 6.72 17.90
C ILE A 203 16.78 8.24 17.88
N GLY A 204 15.58 8.75 18.16
CA GLY A 204 15.32 10.18 18.35
C GLY A 204 15.79 11.10 17.22
N GLY A 205 15.83 10.62 15.98
CA GLY A 205 16.35 11.37 14.83
C GLY A 205 17.87 11.61 14.83
N ARG A 206 18.63 10.86 15.64
CA ARG A 206 20.07 11.04 15.84
C ARG A 206 20.94 10.38 14.79
N PHE A 207 20.36 9.51 13.98
CA PHE A 207 21.03 8.95 12.81
C PHE A 207 20.77 9.86 11.60
N GLU A 208 21.81 10.12 10.83
CA GLU A 208 21.78 11.03 9.69
C GLU A 208 22.08 10.28 8.39
N SER A 209 21.53 10.77 7.28
CA SER A 209 21.88 10.28 5.94
C SER A 209 23.36 10.56 5.63
N TRP A 210 23.97 9.71 4.80
CA TRP A 210 25.35 9.84 4.31
C TRP A 210 26.45 9.76 5.37
N THR A 211 26.09 9.49 6.62
CA THR A 211 27.01 9.43 7.75
C THR A 211 26.69 8.23 8.62
N GLY A 212 27.68 7.35 8.79
CA GLY A 212 27.57 6.24 9.75
C GLY A 212 27.67 6.75 11.20
N PRO A 213 26.90 6.19 12.13
CA PRO A 213 26.99 6.57 13.54
C PRO A 213 28.34 6.13 14.12
N ASP A 214 28.90 6.93 15.02
CA ASP A 214 30.04 6.47 15.80
C ASP A 214 29.64 5.40 16.82
N LEU A 215 30.63 4.67 17.35
CA LEU A 215 30.40 3.56 18.27
C LEU A 215 29.65 4.00 19.54
N ALA A 216 29.97 5.19 20.08
CA ALA A 216 29.36 5.69 21.30
C ALA A 216 27.86 5.97 21.10
N LEU A 217 27.48 6.50 19.92
CA LEU A 217 26.10 6.71 19.55
C LEU A 217 25.34 5.38 19.40
N VAL A 218 25.96 4.37 18.77
CA VAL A 218 25.35 3.04 18.65
C VAL A 218 25.13 2.41 20.03
N GLU A 219 26.13 2.50 20.91
CA GLU A 219 26.04 1.98 22.29
C GLU A 219 24.93 2.68 23.08
N ASP A 220 24.85 4.00 23.05
CA ASP A 220 23.81 4.75 23.78
C ASP A 220 22.39 4.48 23.21
N VAL A 221 22.22 4.30 21.89
CA VAL A 221 20.92 3.89 21.32
C VAL A 221 20.54 2.48 21.79
N ALA A 222 21.48 1.54 21.77
CA ALA A 222 21.25 0.17 22.21
C ALA A 222 20.91 0.10 23.71
N GLU A 223 21.62 0.88 24.54
CA GLU A 223 21.38 0.98 25.97
C GLU A 223 19.98 1.54 26.24
N ARG A 224 19.61 2.67 25.61
CA ARG A 224 18.27 3.29 25.76
C ARG A 224 17.15 2.34 25.37
N LEU A 225 17.30 1.63 24.26
CA LEU A 225 16.31 0.66 23.82
C LEU A 225 16.14 -0.44 24.86
N SER A 226 17.25 -0.97 25.38
CA SER A 226 17.22 -2.00 26.42
C SER A 226 16.55 -1.49 27.72
N LEU A 227 16.91 -0.28 28.19
CA LEU A 227 16.40 0.36 29.42
C LEU A 227 14.90 0.65 29.38
N SER A 228 14.37 0.89 28.19
CA SER A 228 12.98 1.27 27.99
C SER A 228 12.04 0.05 27.93
N LEU A 229 12.57 -1.16 27.72
CA LEU A 229 11.76 -2.38 27.69
C LEU A 229 11.24 -2.77 29.08
N ARG A 230 9.99 -3.22 29.10
CA ARG A 230 9.27 -3.66 30.30
C ARG A 230 8.55 -4.99 30.04
N PRO A 231 8.35 -5.85 31.07
CA PRO A 231 7.67 -7.13 30.90
C PRO A 231 6.23 -7.03 30.38
N ASP A 232 5.53 -5.92 30.67
CA ASP A 232 4.15 -5.66 30.25
C ASP A 232 4.02 -5.18 28.78
N HIS A 233 5.15 -4.97 28.09
CA HIS A 233 5.18 -4.69 26.65
C HIS A 233 4.95 -5.92 25.78
N ALA A 234 4.94 -7.12 26.37
CA ALA A 234 4.56 -8.33 25.65
C ALA A 234 3.15 -8.17 25.09
N GLU A 235 2.91 -8.72 23.89
CA GLU A 235 1.55 -8.86 23.36
C GLU A 235 0.68 -9.48 24.46
N ARG A 236 -0.30 -8.73 24.96
CA ARG A 236 -1.43 -9.31 25.66
C ARG A 236 -2.16 -10.17 24.64
N ALA A 237 -1.75 -11.43 24.50
CA ALA A 237 -2.48 -12.46 23.79
C ALA A 237 -3.88 -12.55 24.44
N GLY A 238 -4.84 -11.80 23.90
CA GLY A 238 -6.22 -11.74 24.42
C GLY A 238 -6.78 -10.35 24.74
N GLY A 239 -6.06 -9.24 24.52
CA GLY A 239 -6.75 -7.96 24.33
C GLY A 239 -7.53 -8.03 23.02
N LEU A 240 -8.85 -7.79 23.01
CA LEU A 240 -9.65 -7.74 21.78
C LEU A 240 -8.92 -6.85 20.77
N ALA A 241 -8.32 -7.46 19.73
CA ALA A 241 -7.65 -6.73 18.67
C ALA A 241 -8.61 -5.65 18.18
N GLN A 242 -8.16 -4.40 18.25
CA GLN A 242 -8.97 -3.23 18.03
C GLN A 242 -9.71 -3.33 16.69
N ASP A 243 -11.04 -3.20 16.73
CA ASP A 243 -11.86 -3.29 15.53
C ASP A 243 -11.81 -1.97 14.75
N HIS A 244 -11.09 -2.00 13.63
CA HIS A 244 -10.89 -0.85 12.77
C HIS A 244 -12.18 -0.49 12.00
N LEU A 245 -13.11 -1.44 11.83
CA LEU A 245 -14.42 -1.12 11.27
C LEU A 245 -15.23 -0.26 12.23
N GLU A 246 -15.25 -0.60 13.53
CA GLU A 246 -15.94 0.22 14.53
C GLU A 246 -15.29 1.60 14.69
N ARG A 247 -13.96 1.69 14.62
CA ARG A 247 -13.24 2.97 14.59
C ARG A 247 -13.61 3.81 13.38
N TRP A 248 -13.59 3.22 12.18
CA TRP A 248 -14.01 3.90 10.97
C TRP A 248 -15.43 4.44 11.14
N LEU A 249 -16.37 3.63 11.60
CA LEU A 249 -17.76 4.04 11.76
C LEU A 249 -17.93 5.16 12.79
N ALA A 250 -17.18 5.14 13.90
CA ALA A 250 -17.17 6.25 14.85
C ALA A 250 -16.54 7.52 14.24
N LEU A 251 -15.40 7.39 13.55
CA LEU A 251 -14.68 8.50 12.94
C LEU A 251 -15.52 9.16 11.83
N ARG A 252 -16.13 8.33 10.98
CA ARG A 252 -16.96 8.69 9.83
C ARG A 252 -18.04 9.72 10.18
N GLU A 253 -18.64 9.60 11.36
CA GLU A 253 -19.69 10.53 11.82
C GLU A 253 -19.12 11.88 12.33
N THR A 254 -17.82 11.94 12.62
CA THR A 254 -17.14 13.16 13.11
C THR A 254 -16.41 13.95 12.04
N VAL A 255 -16.17 13.36 10.86
CA VAL A 255 -15.49 14.04 9.75
C VAL A 255 -16.39 15.19 9.26
N PRO A 256 -15.85 16.42 9.09
CA PRO A 256 -16.62 17.57 8.62
C PRO A 256 -16.86 17.49 7.10
N TRP A 257 -17.61 16.49 6.64
CA TRP A 257 -17.86 16.22 5.21
C TRP A 257 -18.49 17.39 4.45
N HIS A 258 -19.19 18.28 5.15
CA HIS A 258 -19.81 19.48 4.59
C HIS A 258 -18.78 20.54 4.18
N GLU A 259 -17.56 20.49 4.71
CA GLU A 259 -16.44 21.37 4.34
C GLU A 259 -15.66 20.84 3.13
N ALA A 260 -16.01 19.64 2.62
CA ALA A 260 -15.37 19.10 1.44
C ALA A 260 -15.62 19.99 0.22
N PRO A 261 -14.62 20.12 -0.68
CA PRO A 261 -14.75 20.96 -1.86
C PRO A 261 -15.85 20.42 -2.81
N ASP A 262 -16.65 21.30 -3.40
CA ASP A 262 -17.80 20.89 -4.23
C ASP A 262 -17.45 20.59 -5.70
N GLY A 263 -16.17 20.41 -6.03
CA GLY A 263 -15.75 20.07 -7.39
C GLY A 263 -15.80 21.22 -8.40
N GLY A 264 -16.34 22.39 -8.03
CA GLY A 264 -16.51 23.55 -8.92
C GLY A 264 -17.84 23.60 -9.69
N GLY A 265 -18.93 23.02 -9.15
CA GLY A 265 -20.29 23.12 -9.71
C GLY A 265 -20.99 21.78 -9.98
N GLY A 266 -22.31 21.78 -10.18
CA GLY A 266 -23.13 20.57 -10.34
C GLY A 266 -23.37 20.11 -11.78
N GLU A 267 -22.63 20.65 -12.75
CA GLU A 267 -22.82 20.31 -14.17
C GLU A 267 -22.13 18.98 -14.54
N PRO A 268 -22.80 18.13 -15.33
CA PRO A 268 -22.19 16.94 -15.93
C PRO A 268 -20.91 17.27 -16.68
N VAL A 269 -19.90 16.42 -16.56
CA VAL A 269 -18.63 16.56 -17.29
C VAL A 269 -18.21 15.21 -17.86
N PHE A 270 -17.98 15.20 -19.17
CA PHE A 270 -17.52 14.03 -19.93
C PHE A 270 -16.25 14.40 -20.67
N PRO A 271 -15.06 14.02 -20.16
CA PRO A 271 -13.80 14.31 -20.82
C PRO A 271 -13.68 13.54 -22.14
N SER A 272 -12.83 14.04 -23.02
CA SER A 272 -12.44 13.35 -24.26
C SER A 272 -11.63 12.07 -24.00
N ARG A 273 -10.96 12.01 -22.84
CA ARG A 273 -10.17 10.87 -22.37
C ARG A 273 -10.81 10.28 -21.12
N ASP A 274 -10.90 8.96 -21.08
CA ASP A 274 -11.50 8.24 -19.97
C ASP A 274 -10.39 7.74 -19.02
N GLY A 275 -10.12 8.52 -17.96
CA GLY A 275 -9.03 8.26 -17.04
C GLY A 275 -9.16 6.91 -16.34
N ALA A 276 -10.38 6.43 -16.08
CA ALA A 276 -10.60 5.11 -15.50
C ALA A 276 -10.22 3.99 -16.48
N VAL A 277 -10.66 4.08 -17.73
CA VAL A 277 -10.30 3.09 -18.77
C VAL A 277 -8.80 3.09 -19.06
N GLU A 278 -8.19 4.26 -19.18
CA GLU A 278 -6.76 4.38 -19.43
C GLU A 278 -5.93 3.82 -18.28
N ASP A 279 -6.28 4.13 -17.03
CA ASP A 279 -5.57 3.61 -15.86
C ASP A 279 -5.72 2.08 -15.73
N ILE A 280 -6.93 1.55 -15.93
CA ILE A 280 -7.18 0.09 -15.93
C ILE A 280 -6.32 -0.60 -17.00
N ARG A 281 -6.27 -0.06 -18.22
CA ARG A 281 -5.45 -0.64 -19.31
C ARG A 281 -3.96 -0.57 -19.02
N ALA A 282 -3.49 0.56 -18.49
CA ALA A 282 -2.09 0.78 -18.20
C ALA A 282 -1.62 -0.09 -17.02
N PHE A 283 -2.33 -0.06 -15.90
CA PHE A 283 -1.93 -0.70 -14.66
C PHE A 283 -2.39 -2.16 -14.56
N ASP A 284 -3.70 -2.42 -14.55
CA ASP A 284 -4.21 -3.78 -14.43
C ASP A 284 -3.85 -4.63 -15.66
N GLY A 285 -3.81 -4.02 -16.84
CA GLY A 285 -3.35 -4.69 -18.06
C GLY A 285 -1.87 -5.04 -18.07
N ALA A 286 -1.03 -4.29 -17.35
CA ALA A 286 0.38 -4.66 -17.16
C ALA A 286 0.53 -5.87 -16.23
N ILE A 287 -0.38 -6.04 -15.26
CA ILE A 287 -0.38 -7.16 -14.31
C ILE A 287 -0.90 -8.44 -14.96
N ASP A 288 -2.12 -8.39 -15.51
CA ASP A 288 -2.80 -9.57 -16.09
C ASP A 288 -3.87 -9.15 -17.12
N PRO A 289 -3.79 -9.65 -18.38
CA PRO A 289 -4.85 -9.47 -19.37
C PRO A 289 -6.26 -9.84 -18.91
N ALA A 290 -6.45 -10.90 -18.12
CA ALA A 290 -7.78 -11.28 -17.64
C ALA A 290 -8.35 -10.26 -16.64
N ARG A 291 -7.46 -9.67 -15.83
CA ARG A 291 -7.82 -8.65 -14.84
C ARG A 291 -8.27 -7.34 -15.49
N VAL A 292 -7.61 -6.91 -16.57
CA VAL A 292 -8.05 -5.72 -17.33
C VAL A 292 -9.41 -5.97 -17.99
N GLU A 293 -9.63 -7.15 -18.60
CA GLU A 293 -10.91 -7.50 -19.21
C GLU A 293 -12.05 -7.50 -18.18
N GLY A 294 -11.85 -8.17 -17.05
CA GLY A 294 -12.82 -8.22 -15.96
C GLY A 294 -13.15 -6.85 -15.38
N LEU A 295 -12.14 -6.00 -15.14
CA LEU A 295 -12.36 -4.67 -14.55
C LEU A 295 -12.97 -3.68 -15.55
N LEU A 296 -12.66 -3.78 -16.85
CA LEU A 296 -13.35 -3.00 -17.89
C LEU A 296 -14.82 -3.43 -18.03
N ALA A 297 -15.11 -4.73 -18.02
CA ALA A 297 -16.49 -5.22 -18.03
C ALA A 297 -17.28 -4.75 -16.79
N ALA A 298 -16.65 -4.76 -15.61
CA ALA A 298 -17.23 -4.21 -14.39
C ALA A 298 -17.51 -2.71 -14.50
N LEU A 299 -16.58 -1.94 -15.10
CA LEU A 299 -16.74 -0.49 -15.32
C LEU A 299 -17.89 -0.18 -16.29
N GLU A 300 -18.04 -0.95 -17.36
CA GLU A 300 -19.16 -0.82 -18.30
C GLU A 300 -20.49 -1.13 -17.62
N LEU A 301 -20.57 -2.23 -16.87
CA LEU A 301 -21.77 -2.62 -16.12
C LEU A 301 -22.16 -1.55 -15.09
N LEU A 302 -21.17 -1.05 -14.34
CA LEU A 302 -21.33 0.04 -13.38
C LEU A 302 -21.93 1.29 -14.02
N ARG A 303 -21.45 1.69 -15.20
CA ARG A 303 -21.96 2.87 -15.91
C ARG A 303 -23.40 2.65 -16.38
N ALA A 304 -23.72 1.45 -16.84
CA ALA A 304 -25.09 1.08 -17.19
C ALA A 304 -26.02 1.06 -15.97
N ASP A 305 -25.54 0.62 -14.81
CA ASP A 305 -26.29 0.69 -13.54
C ASP A 305 -26.48 2.15 -13.08
N ALA A 306 -25.45 3.00 -13.20
CA ALA A 306 -25.51 4.41 -12.85
C ALA A 306 -26.51 5.18 -13.73
N ALA A 307 -26.48 4.94 -15.04
CA ALA A 307 -27.42 5.54 -16.01
C ALA A 307 -28.88 5.13 -15.76
N ARG A 308 -29.11 3.90 -15.27
CA ARG A 308 -30.44 3.40 -14.87
C ARG A 308 -30.92 3.92 -13.52
N GLY A 309 -30.09 4.67 -12.80
CA GLY A 309 -30.43 5.18 -11.48
C GLY A 309 -30.46 4.12 -10.39
N ALA A 310 -29.65 3.06 -10.52
CA ALA A 310 -29.49 2.06 -9.47
C ALA A 310 -29.07 2.72 -8.14
N ARG A 311 -29.46 2.09 -7.03
CA ARG A 311 -28.96 2.44 -5.70
C ARG A 311 -27.68 1.66 -5.45
N LEU A 312 -26.68 2.32 -4.85
CA LEU A 312 -25.46 1.62 -4.43
C LEU A 312 -25.75 0.79 -3.18
N ASP A 313 -25.59 -0.52 -3.30
CA ASP A 313 -25.71 -1.50 -2.23
C ASP A 313 -24.75 -2.68 -2.50
N PHE A 314 -24.64 -3.61 -1.55
CA PHE A 314 -23.78 -4.77 -1.67
C PHE A 314 -24.16 -5.69 -2.84
N GLU A 315 -25.45 -5.77 -3.20
CA GLU A 315 -25.92 -6.56 -4.34
C GLU A 315 -25.37 -6.04 -5.65
N LEU A 316 -25.26 -4.71 -5.79
CA LEU A 316 -24.62 -4.08 -6.92
C LEU A 316 -23.10 -4.31 -6.91
N LEU A 317 -22.45 -4.12 -5.76
CA LEU A 317 -21.01 -4.35 -5.62
C LEU A 317 -20.62 -5.77 -6.00
N ARG A 318 -21.34 -6.80 -5.54
CA ARG A 318 -20.98 -8.20 -5.83
C ARG A 318 -21.15 -8.56 -7.31
N ARG A 319 -22.07 -7.90 -8.04
CA ARG A 319 -22.22 -8.07 -9.50
C ARG A 319 -21.02 -7.51 -10.24
N TRP A 320 -20.53 -6.33 -9.86
CA TRP A 320 -19.29 -5.80 -10.43
C TRP A 320 -18.10 -6.67 -10.04
N GLN A 321 -18.03 -7.06 -8.77
CA GLN A 321 -16.95 -7.87 -8.22
C GLN A 321 -16.85 -9.24 -8.89
N GLN A 322 -17.97 -9.81 -9.34
CA GLN A 322 -17.97 -11.04 -10.13
C GLN A 322 -17.07 -10.91 -11.36
N HIS A 323 -17.17 -9.81 -12.10
CA HIS A 323 -16.33 -9.51 -13.25
C HIS A 323 -14.89 -9.19 -12.84
N VAL A 324 -14.69 -8.42 -11.76
CA VAL A 324 -13.35 -8.10 -11.22
C VAL A 324 -12.55 -9.35 -10.88
N LEU A 325 -13.21 -10.36 -10.32
CA LEU A 325 -12.60 -11.64 -9.92
C LEU A 325 -12.63 -12.71 -11.01
N GLY A 326 -13.26 -12.45 -12.16
CA GLY A 326 -13.46 -13.45 -13.22
C GLY A 326 -14.23 -14.69 -12.75
N SER A 327 -15.10 -14.53 -11.75
CA SER A 327 -15.75 -15.66 -11.05
C SER A 327 -17.06 -16.10 -11.70
N GLU A 328 -17.30 -17.42 -11.76
CA GLU A 328 -18.55 -17.98 -12.32
C GLU A 328 -19.78 -17.67 -11.48
N ARG A 329 -19.61 -17.47 -10.17
CA ARG A 329 -20.68 -17.20 -9.21
C ARG A 329 -20.48 -15.84 -8.58
N LEU A 330 -21.58 -15.23 -8.13
CA LEU A 330 -21.51 -13.99 -7.37
C LEU A 330 -20.71 -14.23 -6.07
N PRO A 331 -19.69 -13.41 -5.78
CA PRO A 331 -18.91 -13.56 -4.55
C PRO A 331 -19.81 -13.31 -3.32
N PRO A 332 -19.69 -14.14 -2.27
CA PRO A 332 -20.44 -13.94 -1.03
C PRO A 332 -19.92 -12.73 -0.26
N PHE A 333 -20.71 -12.26 0.70
CA PHE A 333 -20.20 -11.40 1.76
C PHE A 333 -19.30 -12.25 2.66
N ARG A 334 -18.14 -11.73 3.08
CA ARG A 334 -17.22 -12.48 3.95
C ARG A 334 -17.92 -12.99 5.21
N GLU A 335 -17.51 -14.17 5.70
CA GLU A 335 -18.07 -14.78 6.92
C GLU A 335 -17.15 -14.61 8.13
N LEU A 336 -15.89 -14.26 7.88
CA LEU A 336 -14.85 -14.08 8.91
C LEU A 336 -14.41 -12.62 8.99
N PRO A 337 -13.79 -12.21 10.11
CA PRO A 337 -13.09 -10.93 10.18
C PRO A 337 -12.08 -10.80 9.06
N ALA A 338 -12.03 -9.61 8.43
CA ALA A 338 -11.05 -9.29 7.42
C ALA A 338 -9.83 -8.61 8.05
N PHE A 339 -8.69 -8.74 7.37
CA PHE A 339 -7.44 -8.13 7.79
C PHE A 339 -6.80 -7.41 6.61
N ALA A 340 -6.33 -6.20 6.84
CA ALA A 340 -5.61 -5.41 5.83
C ALA A 340 -4.29 -4.89 6.40
N LYS A 341 -3.48 -4.29 5.51
CA LYS A 341 -2.20 -3.66 5.85
C LYS A 341 -1.24 -4.58 6.61
N GLY A 342 -1.13 -5.83 6.15
CA GLY A 342 -0.26 -6.82 6.79
C GLY A 342 -0.77 -7.31 8.15
N GLY A 343 -2.10 -7.25 8.38
CA GLY A 343 -2.71 -7.67 9.64
C GLY A 343 -2.77 -6.59 10.71
N ARG A 344 -2.22 -5.40 10.46
CA ARG A 344 -2.32 -4.24 11.37
C ARG A 344 -3.76 -3.77 11.56
N GLU A 345 -4.57 -3.85 10.52
CA GLU A 345 -5.98 -3.53 10.61
C GLU A 345 -6.83 -4.78 10.60
N ARG A 346 -7.69 -4.91 11.60
CA ARG A 346 -8.71 -5.94 11.71
C ARG A 346 -10.07 -5.29 11.55
N TYR A 347 -10.88 -5.80 10.62
CA TYR A 347 -12.26 -5.41 10.43
C TYR A 347 -13.17 -6.53 10.95
N GLY A 348 -13.86 -6.27 12.05
CA GLY A 348 -14.77 -7.24 12.65
C GLY A 348 -15.92 -7.63 11.75
N ILE A 349 -16.64 -8.67 12.17
CA ILE A 349 -17.89 -9.08 11.55
C ILE A 349 -18.92 -9.39 12.63
N GLY A 350 -20.12 -8.88 12.42
CA GLY A 350 -21.31 -9.12 13.20
C GLY A 350 -22.50 -9.43 12.28
N PRO A 351 -23.62 -9.89 12.84
CA PRO A 351 -24.81 -10.28 12.07
C PRO A 351 -25.43 -9.12 11.27
N ASP A 352 -25.16 -7.88 11.67
CA ASP A 352 -25.66 -6.66 11.05
C ASP A 352 -24.64 -5.96 10.13
N THR A 353 -23.40 -6.45 10.02
CA THR A 353 -22.34 -5.78 9.27
C THR A 353 -22.73 -5.52 7.82
N ARG A 354 -23.40 -6.47 7.17
CA ARG A 354 -23.92 -6.29 5.81
C ARG A 354 -24.98 -5.19 5.74
N ALA A 355 -25.94 -5.18 6.66
CA ALA A 355 -26.98 -4.15 6.68
C ALA A 355 -26.41 -2.75 6.97
N ARG A 356 -25.38 -2.66 7.82
CA ARG A 356 -24.61 -1.43 8.07
C ARG A 356 -23.90 -0.95 6.81
N LEU A 357 -23.27 -1.85 6.04
CA LEU A 357 -22.67 -1.50 4.76
C LEU A 357 -23.71 -0.91 3.80
N ASP A 358 -24.84 -1.59 3.61
CA ASP A 358 -25.92 -1.12 2.72
C ASP A 358 -26.48 0.25 3.15
N ALA A 359 -26.59 0.49 4.45
CA ALA A 359 -26.99 1.79 4.99
C ALA A 359 -25.96 2.88 4.67
N CYS A 360 -24.68 2.61 4.92
CA CYS A 360 -23.59 3.56 4.64
C CYS A 360 -23.49 3.89 3.13
N LEU A 361 -23.54 2.88 2.27
CA LEU A 361 -23.48 3.07 0.80
C LEU A 361 -24.66 3.88 0.27
N ALA A 362 -25.84 3.73 0.87
CA ALA A 362 -27.02 4.47 0.47
C ALA A 362 -26.93 5.97 0.72
N GLU A 363 -26.11 6.41 1.68
CA GLU A 363 -25.85 7.82 1.94
C GLU A 363 -25.07 8.51 0.81
N SER A 364 -24.52 7.75 -0.14
CA SER A 364 -23.87 8.32 -1.34
C SER A 364 -24.87 8.88 -2.35
N ALA A 365 -26.16 8.54 -2.23
CA ALA A 365 -27.22 9.09 -3.07
C ALA A 365 -27.46 10.58 -2.74
N ARG A 366 -27.77 11.37 -3.76
CA ARG A 366 -28.15 12.78 -3.58
C ARG A 366 -29.49 12.86 -2.84
N ASN A 367 -29.49 13.52 -1.68
CA ASN A 367 -30.70 13.79 -0.90
C ASN A 367 -30.99 15.30 -0.91
N ALA A 368 -32.19 15.70 -1.33
CA ALA A 368 -32.60 17.09 -1.43
C ALA A 368 -32.54 17.87 -0.10
N GLU A 369 -32.61 17.18 1.04
CA GLU A 369 -32.68 17.81 2.37
C GLU A 369 -31.32 17.95 3.06
N ARG A 370 -30.34 17.10 2.72
CA ARG A 370 -29.00 17.04 3.35
C ARG A 370 -27.93 16.50 2.39
N SER A 371 -27.76 17.13 1.22
CA SER A 371 -26.74 16.65 0.29
C SER A 371 -25.35 17.11 0.72
N LEU A 372 -24.49 16.16 1.06
CA LEU A 372 -23.06 16.40 1.09
C LEU A 372 -22.53 16.74 -0.32
N PRO A 373 -21.41 17.47 -0.43
CA PRO A 373 -20.68 17.69 -1.68
C PRO A 373 -20.43 16.37 -2.42
N LEU A 374 -20.39 16.39 -3.75
CA LEU A 374 -20.17 15.19 -4.57
C LEU A 374 -18.84 14.48 -4.19
N THR A 375 -17.78 15.24 -4.00
CA THR A 375 -16.46 14.72 -3.60
C THR A 375 -16.54 13.95 -2.27
N ALA A 376 -17.30 14.46 -1.29
CA ALA A 376 -17.54 13.80 -0.01
C ALA A 376 -18.35 12.52 -0.16
N ARG A 377 -19.43 12.53 -0.96
CA ARG A 377 -20.23 11.32 -1.21
C ARG A 377 -19.41 10.22 -1.87
N ALA A 378 -18.60 10.57 -2.86
CA ALA A 378 -17.74 9.64 -3.58
C ALA A 378 -16.62 9.08 -2.68
N ALA A 379 -15.97 9.94 -1.89
CA ALA A 379 -14.95 9.53 -0.93
C ALA A 379 -15.52 8.63 0.19
N ARG A 380 -16.71 8.94 0.72
CA ARG A 380 -17.38 8.09 1.73
C ARG A 380 -17.67 6.70 1.18
N ALA A 381 -18.25 6.61 -0.01
CA ALA A 381 -18.54 5.32 -0.64
C ALA A 381 -17.27 4.47 -0.84
N TYR A 382 -16.16 5.10 -1.27
CA TYR A 382 -14.85 4.44 -1.39
C TYR A 382 -14.38 3.88 -0.04
N LEU A 383 -14.33 4.72 0.99
CA LEU A 383 -13.81 4.36 2.31
C LEU A 383 -14.70 3.33 3.00
N ASP A 384 -16.03 3.45 2.85
CA ASP A 384 -16.98 2.45 3.35
C ASP A 384 -16.66 1.07 2.75
N VAL A 385 -16.42 0.95 1.43
CA VAL A 385 -16.01 -0.35 0.86
C VAL A 385 -14.64 -0.82 1.38
N CYS A 386 -13.66 0.08 1.51
CA CYS A 386 -12.33 -0.27 2.02
C CYS A 386 -12.37 -0.86 3.44
N PHE A 387 -13.10 -0.22 4.35
CA PHE A 387 -13.08 -0.56 5.78
C PHE A 387 -14.14 -1.59 6.18
N PHE A 388 -15.27 -1.70 5.47
CA PHE A 388 -16.13 -2.87 5.63
C PHE A 388 -15.48 -4.13 5.06
N HIS A 389 -14.65 -3.97 4.03
CA HIS A 389 -13.88 -5.03 3.39
C HIS A 389 -14.76 -6.23 3.02
N PRO A 390 -15.82 -6.04 2.20
CA PRO A 390 -16.90 -7.01 2.08
C PRO A 390 -16.53 -8.35 1.40
N PHE A 391 -15.43 -8.40 0.66
CA PHE A 391 -14.97 -9.57 -0.10
C PHE A 391 -13.65 -10.11 0.43
N ASP A 392 -13.29 -11.35 0.05
CA ASP A 392 -11.99 -11.94 0.40
C ASP A 392 -10.83 -11.39 -0.44
N ASP A 393 -11.11 -10.92 -1.65
CA ASP A 393 -10.15 -10.24 -2.54
C ASP A 393 -10.83 -9.12 -3.33
N GLY A 394 -10.02 -8.18 -3.81
CA GLY A 394 -10.40 -7.16 -4.77
C GLY A 394 -11.17 -5.99 -4.16
N ASN A 395 -11.19 -5.83 -2.83
CA ASN A 395 -11.89 -4.72 -2.16
C ASN A 395 -11.42 -3.34 -2.63
N ALA A 396 -10.12 -3.14 -2.88
CA ALA A 396 -9.61 -1.87 -3.41
C ALA A 396 -10.16 -1.57 -4.81
N ARG A 397 -10.26 -2.59 -5.68
CA ARG A 397 -10.88 -2.47 -7.01
C ARG A 397 -12.37 -2.19 -6.90
N SER A 398 -13.07 -2.87 -5.98
CA SER A 398 -14.49 -2.61 -5.68
C SER A 398 -14.73 -1.20 -5.13
N ALA A 399 -13.85 -0.69 -4.26
CA ALA A 399 -13.94 0.64 -3.68
C ALA A 399 -13.75 1.71 -4.76
N PHE A 400 -12.77 1.52 -5.65
CA PHE A 400 -12.59 2.38 -6.82
C PHE A 400 -13.85 2.41 -7.71
N LEU A 401 -14.45 1.25 -8.00
CA LEU A 401 -15.72 1.20 -8.73
C LEU A 401 -16.83 1.94 -7.97
N ALA A 402 -17.00 1.73 -6.67
CA ALA A 402 -18.00 2.46 -5.87
C ALA A 402 -17.85 3.99 -5.98
N LEU A 403 -16.61 4.50 -5.93
CA LEU A 403 -16.31 5.92 -6.14
C LEU A 403 -16.75 6.39 -7.53
N VAL A 404 -16.32 5.68 -8.59
CA VAL A 404 -16.63 6.03 -9.98
C VAL A 404 -18.13 5.95 -10.25
N PHE A 405 -18.85 5.02 -9.61
CA PHE A 405 -20.30 4.93 -9.70
C PHE A 405 -20.98 6.19 -9.17
N VAL A 406 -20.57 6.69 -8.01
CA VAL A 406 -21.15 7.91 -7.41
C VAL A 406 -20.94 9.11 -8.32
N LEU A 407 -19.77 9.23 -8.95
CA LEU A 407 -19.51 10.27 -9.95
C LEU A 407 -20.38 10.08 -11.21
N ALA A 408 -20.44 8.87 -11.74
CA ALA A 408 -21.23 8.55 -12.93
C ALA A 408 -22.74 8.79 -12.73
N ARG A 409 -23.26 8.60 -11.51
CA ARG A 409 -24.65 8.91 -11.14
C ARG A 409 -25.01 10.39 -11.30
N GLU A 410 -24.03 11.28 -11.19
CA GLU A 410 -24.18 12.73 -11.41
C GLU A 410 -23.71 13.16 -12.81
N GLY A 411 -23.44 12.22 -13.72
CA GLY A 411 -22.95 12.53 -15.07
C GLY A 411 -21.51 13.03 -15.10
N VAL A 412 -20.69 12.60 -14.16
CA VAL A 412 -19.26 12.95 -14.07
C VAL A 412 -18.41 11.74 -14.43
N ALA A 413 -17.51 11.91 -15.40
CA ALA A 413 -16.36 11.04 -15.64
C ALA A 413 -15.07 11.84 -15.50
N LEU A 414 -13.99 11.19 -15.07
CA LEU A 414 -12.69 11.84 -14.82
C LEU A 414 -11.71 11.53 -15.95
N ASP A 415 -10.88 12.49 -16.33
CA ASP A 415 -9.78 12.33 -17.30
C ASP A 415 -8.51 11.74 -16.68
N GLY A 416 -8.39 11.79 -15.35
CA GLY A 416 -7.34 11.15 -14.56
C GLY A 416 -7.87 10.52 -13.26
N VAL A 417 -7.25 9.44 -12.79
CA VAL A 417 -7.62 8.74 -11.54
C VAL A 417 -6.42 8.28 -10.71
N SER A 418 -5.21 8.74 -11.04
CA SER A 418 -3.95 8.20 -10.48
C SER A 418 -3.87 8.29 -8.95
N LEU A 419 -4.39 9.37 -8.36
CA LEU A 419 -4.41 9.59 -6.90
C LEU A 419 -5.52 8.78 -6.18
N LEU A 420 -6.44 8.17 -6.91
CA LEU A 420 -7.60 7.46 -6.35
C LEU A 420 -7.38 5.95 -6.19
N ARG A 421 -6.35 5.39 -6.84
CA ARG A 421 -6.12 3.93 -6.89
C ARG A 421 -4.85 3.45 -6.21
N ARG A 422 -4.00 4.37 -5.79
CA ARG A 422 -2.63 4.08 -5.33
C ARG A 422 -2.36 4.59 -3.92
N VAL A 423 -3.38 5.09 -3.23
CA VAL A 423 -3.29 5.69 -1.89
C VAL A 423 -4.04 4.79 -0.90
N THR A 424 -3.44 4.63 0.28
CA THR A 424 -3.99 3.89 1.41
C THR A 424 -4.41 4.87 2.49
N PHE A 425 -5.56 4.64 3.13
CA PHE A 425 -6.11 5.50 4.19
C PHE A 425 -6.24 4.72 5.49
N GLN A 426 -5.96 5.34 6.63
CA GLN A 426 -6.11 4.77 7.98
C GLN A 426 -7.54 4.93 8.49
N ALA A 427 -8.02 3.92 9.23
CA ALA A 427 -9.39 3.92 9.76
C ALA A 427 -9.61 4.93 10.90
N ASP A 428 -8.53 5.40 11.54
CA ASP A 428 -8.55 6.30 12.69
C ASP A 428 -7.99 7.71 12.40
N GLU A 429 -7.52 7.98 11.18
CA GLU A 429 -7.01 9.30 10.79
C GLU A 429 -8.08 10.14 10.08
N ARG A 430 -8.55 11.21 10.73
CA ARG A 430 -9.55 12.11 10.15
C ARG A 430 -9.04 12.78 8.89
N GLN A 431 -7.76 13.14 8.87
CA GLN A 431 -7.16 13.90 7.78
C GLN A 431 -7.10 13.08 6.48
N ASP A 432 -7.04 11.76 6.57
CA ASP A 432 -7.04 10.84 5.44
C ASP A 432 -8.36 10.91 4.66
N ALA A 433 -9.48 10.90 5.38
CA ALA A 433 -10.81 11.04 4.79
C ALA A 433 -10.96 12.36 4.01
N LEU A 434 -10.51 13.48 4.59
CA LEU A 434 -10.53 14.79 3.93
C LEU A 434 -9.53 14.86 2.77
N THR A 435 -8.38 14.18 2.87
CA THR A 435 -7.39 14.08 1.79
C THR A 435 -7.98 13.41 0.56
N LEU A 436 -8.74 12.33 0.73
CA LEU A 436 -9.43 11.69 -0.40
C LEU A 436 -10.42 12.64 -1.07
N THR A 437 -11.19 13.43 -0.31
CA THR A 437 -12.10 14.42 -0.92
C THR A 437 -11.35 15.45 -1.78
N ARG A 438 -10.17 15.90 -1.33
CA ARG A 438 -9.31 16.79 -2.10
C ARG A 438 -8.73 16.12 -3.34
N TYR A 439 -8.36 14.84 -3.28
CA TYR A 439 -7.89 14.12 -4.47
C TYR A 439 -8.98 13.98 -5.52
N VAL A 440 -10.22 13.69 -5.11
CA VAL A 440 -11.36 13.66 -6.03
C VAL A 440 -11.58 15.05 -6.66
N ASP A 441 -11.48 16.11 -5.85
CA ASP A 441 -11.63 17.50 -6.31
C ASP A 441 -10.55 17.92 -7.31
N ILE A 442 -9.28 17.56 -7.07
CA ILE A 442 -8.16 17.84 -7.98
C ILE A 442 -8.44 17.24 -9.36
N HIS A 443 -8.78 15.95 -9.41
CA HIS A 443 -9.09 15.28 -10.68
C HIS A 443 -10.31 15.91 -11.36
N LEU A 444 -11.37 16.22 -10.60
CA LEU A 444 -12.57 16.84 -11.14
C LEU A 444 -12.31 18.25 -11.71
N ALA A 445 -11.52 19.06 -11.01
CA ALA A 445 -11.13 20.39 -11.47
C ALA A 445 -10.21 20.34 -12.69
N GLU A 446 -9.31 19.36 -12.77
CA GLU A 446 -8.49 19.09 -13.96
C GLU A 446 -9.35 18.69 -15.16
N THR A 447 -10.24 17.72 -14.98
CA THR A 447 -11.18 17.28 -16.02
C THR A 447 -11.99 18.45 -16.58
N ARG A 448 -12.52 19.32 -15.71
CA ARG A 448 -13.32 20.49 -16.12
C ARG A 448 -12.49 21.50 -16.91
N ARG A 449 -11.28 21.82 -16.44
CA ARG A 449 -10.37 22.72 -17.15
C ARG A 449 -10.04 22.19 -18.55
N ASN A 450 -9.66 20.91 -18.65
CA ASN A 450 -9.28 20.28 -19.92
C ASN A 450 -10.46 20.20 -20.90
N THR A 451 -11.67 19.94 -20.40
CA THR A 451 -12.88 19.91 -21.24
C THR A 451 -13.25 21.30 -21.75
N ALA A 452 -13.14 22.35 -20.92
CA ALA A 452 -13.41 23.73 -21.33
C ALA A 452 -12.41 24.23 -22.38
N SER A 453 -11.13 23.86 -22.25
CA SER A 453 -10.09 24.22 -23.23
C SER A 453 -10.27 23.56 -24.61
N LEU A 454 -11.01 22.45 -24.71
CA LEU A 454 -11.32 21.78 -25.96
C LEU A 454 -12.57 22.36 -26.66
N GLY A 455 -13.40 23.11 -25.94
CA GLY A 455 -14.61 23.75 -26.46
C GLY A 455 -14.43 25.20 -26.91
N SER A 456 -13.23 25.78 -26.73
CA SER A 456 -12.82 27.10 -27.23
C SER A 456 -11.97 26.93 -28.48
#